data_AF-A0A7V1N709-F1
#
_entry.id   AF-A0A7V1N709-F1
#
_cell.length_a   1.000
_cell.length_b   1.000
_cell.length_c   1.000
_cell.angle_alpha   90.00
_cell.angle_beta   90.00
_cell.angle_gamma   90.00
#
_symmetry.space_group_name_H-M   'P 1'
#
loop_
_entity.id
_entity.type
_entity.pdbx_description
1 polymer ?
#
loop_
_entity_poly.entity_id
_entity_poly.type
_entity_poly.pdbx_seq_one_letter_code
_entity_poly.pdbx_strand_id
1 'polypeptide(L)'
;AKPPQSAATVVEGREVYVPLAGLIDIEAEKARVTREIDKLEGLLAGVEKKLANDRFTANAPEEVVDREREKLAGYRARLAKLKAHAKGLA
;
A
#
# COMPACT_ATOMS: atom_id res chain seq x y z
N ALA A 1 17.59 11.11 -23.10
CA ALA A 1 17.79 10.50 -21.76
C ALA A 1 16.53 10.76 -20.92
N LYS A 2 16.11 9.79 -20.08
CA LYS A 2 14.94 9.95 -19.19
C LYS A 2 15.16 11.16 -18.26
N PRO A 3 14.23 12.15 -18.22
CA PRO A 3 14.30 13.24 -17.25
C PRO A 3 14.18 12.72 -15.81
N PRO A 4 14.90 13.30 -14.84
CA PRO A 4 14.72 12.96 -13.43
C PRO A 4 13.25 13.20 -13.00
N GLN A 5 12.71 12.31 -12.16
CA GLN A 5 11.33 12.40 -11.64
C GLN A 5 10.26 12.52 -12.74
N SER A 6 10.29 11.63 -13.74
CA SER A 6 9.29 11.58 -14.81
C SER A 6 8.54 10.25 -14.87
N ALA A 7 7.24 10.33 -15.12
CA ALA A 7 6.45 9.17 -15.54
C ALA A 7 6.73 8.90 -17.02
N ALA A 8 6.86 7.63 -17.41
CA ALA A 8 7.12 7.24 -18.79
C ALA A 8 5.99 6.35 -19.31
N THR A 9 5.56 6.57 -20.55
CA THR A 9 4.62 5.70 -21.27
C THR A 9 5.07 5.53 -22.71
N VAL A 10 4.68 4.42 -23.35
CA VAL A 10 5.04 4.15 -24.75
C VAL A 10 3.80 4.34 -25.61
N VAL A 11 3.91 5.21 -26.61
CA VAL A 11 2.86 5.46 -27.61
C VAL A 11 3.49 5.26 -28.98
N GLU A 12 2.99 4.26 -29.72
CA GLU A 12 3.47 3.94 -31.09
C GLU A 12 5.00 3.74 -31.18
N GLY A 13 5.59 3.08 -30.18
CA GLY A 13 7.04 2.83 -30.14
C GLY A 13 7.88 4.05 -29.77
N ARG A 14 7.26 5.18 -29.40
CA ARG A 14 7.93 6.37 -28.86
C ARG A 14 7.74 6.44 -27.35
N GLU A 15 8.81 6.71 -26.62
CA GLU A 15 8.75 6.96 -25.18
C GLU A 15 8.33 8.42 -24.91
N VAL A 16 7.20 8.58 -24.23
CA VAL A 16 6.70 9.87 -23.74
C VAL A 16 7.04 9.98 -22.27
N TYR A 17 7.70 11.07 -21.90
CA TYR A 17 8.07 11.38 -20.53
C TYR A 17 7.26 12.58 -20.05
N VAL A 18 6.54 12.42 -18.94
CA VAL A 18 5.85 13.52 -18.24
C VAL A 18 6.73 13.91 -17.04
N PRO A 19 7.40 15.07 -17.07
CA PRO A 19 8.12 15.58 -15.91
C PRO A 19 7.13 15.83 -14.78
N LEU A 20 7.30 15.18 -13.64
CA LEU A 20 6.45 15.39 -12.46
C LEU A 20 7.01 16.50 -11.55
N ALA A 21 8.28 16.86 -11.74
CA ALA A 21 8.93 17.96 -11.03
C ALA A 21 8.18 19.28 -11.28
N GLY A 22 7.64 19.88 -10.21
CA GLY A 22 6.86 21.13 -10.25
C GLY A 22 5.35 20.97 -10.43
N LEU A 23 4.85 19.76 -10.74
CA LEU A 23 3.41 19.46 -10.81
C LEU A 23 2.89 18.73 -9.56
N ILE A 24 3.77 17.98 -8.89
CA ILE A 24 3.47 17.24 -7.65
C ILE A 24 4.64 17.45 -6.69
N ASP A 25 4.35 17.80 -5.44
CA ASP A 25 5.35 17.78 -4.37
C ASP A 25 5.64 16.32 -4.00
N ILE A 26 6.70 15.78 -4.61
CA ILE A 26 7.12 14.38 -4.42
C ILE A 26 7.47 14.09 -2.97
N GLU A 27 8.04 15.05 -2.24
CA GLU A 27 8.40 14.84 -0.84
C GLU A 27 7.14 14.85 0.05
N ALA A 28 6.18 15.73 -0.22
CA ALA A 28 4.88 15.68 0.43
C ALA A 28 4.11 14.38 0.11
N GLU A 29 4.14 13.91 -1.13
CA GLU A 29 3.47 12.66 -1.53
C GLU A 29 4.16 11.44 -0.90
N LYS A 30 5.50 11.37 -0.89
CA LYS A 30 6.24 10.34 -0.14
C LYS A 30 5.85 10.36 1.33
N ALA A 31 5.84 11.53 1.97
CA ALA A 31 5.46 11.64 3.38
C ALA A 31 4.02 11.17 3.64
N ARG A 32 3.07 11.51 2.74
CA ARG A 32 1.68 11.05 2.82
C ARG A 32 1.58 9.52 2.71
N VAL A 33 2.26 8.95 1.72
CA VAL A 33 2.24 7.50 1.45
C VAL A 33 2.90 6.72 2.57
N THR A 34 4.04 7.17 3.10
CA THR A 34 4.72 6.55 4.24
C THR A 34 3.82 6.52 5.48
N ARG A 35 3.15 7.65 5.81
CA ARG A 35 2.20 7.69 6.94
C ARG A 35 1.03 6.72 6.74
N GLU A 36 0.55 6.55 5.51
CA GLU A 36 -0.53 5.60 5.20
C GLU A 36 -0.07 4.15 5.34
N ILE A 37 1.17 3.85 4.92
CA ILE A 37 1.84 2.56 5.11
C ILE A 37 1.95 2.25 6.60
N ASP A 38 2.52 3.15 7.40
CA ASP A 38 2.72 2.94 8.85
C ASP A 38 1.39 2.66 9.56
N LYS A 39 0.34 3.42 9.21
CA LYS A 39 -1.01 3.23 9.76
C LYS A 39 -1.55 1.84 9.40
N LEU A 40 -1.41 1.40 8.16
CA LEU A 40 -1.88 0.08 7.73
C LEU A 40 -1.08 -1.05 8.36
N GLU A 41 0.23 -0.90 8.52
CA GLU A 41 1.07 -1.88 9.21
C GLU A 41 0.65 -2.04 10.67
N GLY A 42 0.34 -0.95 11.38
CA GLY A 42 -0.20 -1.01 12.74
C GLY A 42 -1.55 -1.73 12.83
N LEU A 43 -2.47 -1.46 11.88
CA LEU A 43 -3.77 -2.15 11.81
C LEU A 43 -3.61 -3.64 11.51
N LEU A 44 -2.71 -3.96 10.58
CA LEU A 44 -2.42 -5.33 10.14
C LEU A 44 -1.82 -6.15 11.29
N ALA A 45 -0.85 -5.60 12.03
CA ALA A 45 -0.29 -6.24 13.22
C ALA A 45 -1.37 -6.52 14.29
N GLY A 46 -2.33 -5.61 14.46
CA GLY A 46 -3.45 -5.80 15.37
C GLY A 46 -4.36 -6.97 14.97
N VAL A 47 -4.71 -7.07 13.69
CA VAL A 47 -5.55 -8.16 13.15
C VAL A 47 -4.80 -9.49 13.17
N GLU A 48 -3.51 -9.51 12.81
CA GLU A 48 -2.66 -10.70 12.87
C GLU A 48 -2.56 -11.23 14.31
N LYS A 49 -2.32 -10.35 15.28
CA LYS A 49 -2.27 -10.74 16.69
C LYS A 49 -3.60 -11.31 17.18
N LYS A 50 -4.73 -10.75 16.71
CA LYS A 50 -6.07 -11.24 17.04
C LYS A 50 -6.32 -12.64 16.46
N LEU A 51 -5.95 -12.86 15.20
CA LEU A 51 -6.10 -14.14 14.50
C LEU A 51 -5.09 -15.21 14.95
N ALA A 52 -3.92 -14.81 15.46
CA ALA A 52 -2.93 -15.72 16.04
C ALA A 52 -3.29 -16.15 17.48
N ASN A 53 -4.32 -15.55 18.08
CA ASN A 53 -4.77 -15.94 19.41
C ASN A 53 -5.73 -17.14 19.30
N ASP A 54 -5.25 -18.32 19.69
CA ASP A 54 -6.03 -19.56 19.65
C ASP A 54 -7.34 -19.49 20.45
N ARG A 55 -7.38 -18.70 21.53
CA ARG A 55 -8.64 -18.49 22.27
C ARG A 55 -9.66 -17.72 21.44
N PHE A 56 -9.22 -16.79 20.61
CA PHE A 56 -10.13 -16.06 19.73
C PHE A 56 -10.63 -16.95 18.60
N THR A 57 -9.73 -17.67 17.92
CA THR A 57 -10.11 -18.55 16.80
C THR A 57 -10.94 -19.76 17.22
N ALA A 58 -10.75 -20.27 18.43
CA ALA A 58 -11.52 -21.41 18.94
C ALA A 58 -12.90 -21.03 19.53
N ASN A 59 -13.07 -19.80 20.04
CA ASN A 59 -14.28 -19.42 20.78
C ASN A 59 -15.13 -18.36 20.08
N ALA A 60 -14.58 -17.60 19.12
CA ALA A 60 -15.38 -16.63 18.37
C ALA A 60 -16.24 -17.34 17.32
N PRO A 61 -17.43 -16.80 16.99
CA PRO A 61 -18.22 -17.31 15.87
C PRO A 61 -17.42 -17.27 14.57
N GLU A 62 -17.62 -18.28 13.73
CA GLU A 62 -16.90 -18.43 12.45
C GLU A 62 -16.99 -17.17 11.58
N GLU A 63 -18.18 -16.57 11.46
CA GLU A 63 -18.39 -15.30 10.74
C GLU A 63 -17.49 -14.16 11.24
N VAL A 64 -17.23 -14.10 12.55
CA VAL A 64 -16.36 -13.07 13.13
C VAL A 64 -14.89 -13.35 12.79
N VAL A 65 -14.47 -14.62 12.81
CA VAL A 65 -13.12 -15.03 12.45
C VAL A 65 -12.87 -14.78 10.96
N ASP A 66 -13.83 -15.12 10.10
CA ASP A 66 -13.75 -14.93 8.66
C ASP A 66 -13.69 -13.44 8.30
N ARG A 67 -14.51 -12.61 8.93
CA ARG A 67 -14.44 -11.16 8.74
C ARG A 67 -13.07 -10.59 9.11
N GLU A 68 -12.42 -11.08 10.17
CA GLU A 68 -11.06 -10.65 10.51
C GLU A 68 -10.03 -11.17 9.49
N ARG A 69 -10.21 -12.38 8.93
CA ARG A 69 -9.36 -12.91 7.85
C ARG A 69 -9.50 -12.09 6.55
N GLU A 70 -10.71 -11.73 6.17
CA GLU A 70 -10.98 -10.86 5.02
C GLU A 70 -10.35 -9.47 5.23
N LYS A 71 -10.49 -8.91 6.43
CA LYS A 71 -9.87 -7.65 6.81
C LYS A 71 -8.35 -7.72 6.71
N LEU A 72 -7.74 -8.81 7.17
CA LEU A 72 -6.30 -9.06 7.02
C LEU A 72 -5.88 -9.06 5.54
N ALA A 73 -6.61 -9.80 4.70
CA ALA A 73 -6.34 -9.88 3.27
C ALA A 73 -6.47 -8.52 2.59
N GLY A 74 -7.51 -7.75 2.92
CA GLY A 74 -7.73 -6.40 2.42
C GLY A 74 -6.61 -5.44 2.81
N TYR A 75 -6.15 -5.47 4.06
CA TYR A 75 -5.03 -4.65 4.51
C TYR A 75 -3.72 -5.03 3.83
N ARG A 76 -3.42 -6.33 3.67
CA ARG A 76 -2.24 -6.80 2.93
C ARG A 76 -2.25 -6.34 1.48
N ALA A 77 -3.39 -6.46 0.80
CA ALA A 77 -3.54 -6.01 -0.59
C ALA A 77 -3.35 -4.50 -0.73
N ARG A 78 -3.92 -3.70 0.18
CA ARG A 78 -3.76 -2.24 0.17
C ARG A 78 -2.32 -1.82 0.47
N LEU A 79 -1.69 -2.45 1.46
CA LEU A 79 -0.29 -2.21 1.82
C LEU A 79 0.65 -2.52 0.65
N ALA A 80 0.43 -3.63 -0.06
CA ALA A 80 1.22 -3.98 -1.24
C ALA A 80 1.12 -2.92 -2.34
N LYS A 81 -0.10 -2.40 -2.61
CA LYS A 81 -0.32 -1.32 -3.58
C LYS A 81 0.39 -0.03 -3.17
N LEU A 82 0.33 0.35 -1.90
CA LEU A 82 1.00 1.56 -1.39
C LEU A 82 2.52 1.42 -1.42
N LYS A 83 3.08 0.25 -1.08
CA LYS A 83 4.52 -0.01 -1.20
C LYS A 83 4.99 0.03 -2.66
N ALA A 84 4.21 -0.49 -3.59
CA ALA A 84 4.49 -0.39 -5.01
C ALA A 84 4.47 1.07 -5.51
N HIS A 85 3.47 1.84 -5.07
CA HIS A 85 3.38 3.27 -5.36
C HIS A 85 4.57 4.05 -4.79
N ALA A 86 4.92 3.81 -3.52
CA ALA A 86 6.08 4.43 -2.86
C ALA A 86 7.39 4.15 -3.61
N LYS A 87 7.57 2.92 -4.11
CA LYS A 87 8.73 2.56 -4.94
C LYS A 87 8.77 3.33 -6.27
N GLY A 88 7.62 3.67 -6.84
CA GLY A 88 7.53 4.49 -8.04
C GLY A 88 7.85 5.98 -7.82
N LEU A 89 7.89 6.44 -6.56
CA LEU A 89 8.25 7.81 -6.16
C LEU A 89 9.73 7.96 -5.81
N ALA A 90 10.47 6.85 -5.68
CA ALA A 90 11.91 6.81 -5.42
C ALA A 90 12.71 7.00 -6.72
#